data_AF-A0A3Q7EYA3-F1
#
_entry.id   AF-A0A3Q7EYA3-F1
#
_cell.length_a   1.000
_cell.length_b   1.000
_cell.length_c   1.000
_cell.angle_alpha   90.00
_cell.angle_beta   90.00
_cell.angle_gamma   90.00
#
_symmetry.space_group_name_H-M   'P 1'
#
loop_
_entity.id
_entity.type
_entity.pdbx_description
1 polymer ?
#
loop_
_entity_poly.entity_id
_entity_poly.type
_entity_poly.pdbx_seq_one_letter_code
_entity_poly.pdbx_strand_id
1 'polypeptide(L)' 'MLPEDYVERVKEIHESGGYQSRGYGYDWKREEANKNLLRTHATAVSSRMLYALAQVQMIHPSFLCNS' A
#
# COMPACT_ATOMS: atom_id res chain seq x y z
N MET A 1 14.02 -3.30 -1.73
CA MET A 1 13.38 -1.98 -1.78
C MET A 1 11.90 -2.16 -2.09
N LEU A 2 11.05 -1.20 -1.71
CA LEU A 2 9.62 -1.23 -2.06
C LEU A 2 9.46 -1.00 -3.58
N PRO A 3 8.45 -1.58 -4.24
CA PRO A 3 8.14 -1.27 -5.63
C PRO A 3 7.80 0.21 -5.80
N GLU A 4 8.49 0.91 -6.70
CA GLU A 4 8.36 2.37 -6.85
C GLU A 4 6.94 2.77 -7.32
N ASP A 5 6.31 1.95 -8.16
CA ASP A 5 4.94 2.14 -8.61
C ASP A 5 3.94 2.11 -7.43
N TYR A 6 4.17 1.25 -6.44
CA TYR A 6 3.33 1.18 -5.25
C TYR A 6 3.54 2.39 -4.35
N VAL A 7 4.79 2.83 -4.19
CA VAL A 7 5.11 4.02 -3.40
C VAL A 7 4.49 5.28 -4.00
N GLU A 8 4.50 5.41 -5.33
CA GLU A 8 3.88 6.54 -6.04
C GLU A 8 2.35 6.56 -5.82
N ARG A 9 1.69 5.40 -5.93
CA ARG A 9 0.25 5.30 -5.60
C ARG A 9 -0.05 5.67 -4.15
N VAL A 10 0.77 5.21 -3.19
CA VAL A 10 0.61 5.56 -1.78
C VAL A 10 0.76 7.07 -1.58
N LYS A 11 1.75 7.69 -2.23
CA LYS A 11 1.96 9.14 -2.22
C LYS A 11 0.72 9.87 -2.73
N GLU A 12 0.26 9.59 -3.94
CA GLU A 12 -0.89 10.26 -4.57
C GLU A 12 -2.14 10.21 -3.68
N ILE A 13 -2.46 9.03 -3.14
CA ILE A 13 -3.62 8.82 -2.27
C ILE A 13 -3.48 9.58 -0.93
N HIS A 14 -2.26 9.66 -0.37
CA HIS A 14 -2.03 10.41 0.87
C HIS A 14 -2.11 11.92 0.65
N GLU A 15 -1.59 12.42 -0.47
CA GLU A 15 -1.56 13.86 -0.77
C GLU A 15 -2.94 14.34 -1.25
N SER A 16 -3.40 13.81 -2.38
CA SER A 16 -4.53 14.32 -3.16
C SER A 16 -5.81 13.49 -3.01
N GLY A 17 -5.70 12.28 -2.47
CA GLY A 17 -6.83 11.36 -2.31
C GLY A 17 -7.04 10.45 -3.51
N GLY A 18 -8.21 9.80 -3.53
CA GLY A 18 -8.53 8.70 -4.43
C GLY A 18 -9.49 7.71 -3.76
N TYR A 19 -10.14 6.84 -4.52
CA TYR A 19 -11.11 5.87 -3.96
C TYR A 19 -12.17 6.52 -3.05
N GLN A 20 -12.69 7.68 -3.46
CA GLN A 20 -13.65 8.50 -2.68
C GLN A 20 -13.06 9.16 -1.41
N SER A 21 -11.77 8.99 -1.14
CA SER A 21 -11.03 9.76 -0.13
C SER A 21 -10.53 11.08 -0.71
N ARG A 22 -10.48 12.11 0.14
CA ARG A 22 -9.90 13.44 -0.18
C ARG A 22 -8.40 13.53 0.03
N GLY A 23 -7.77 12.44 0.52
CA GLY A 23 -6.40 12.48 0.99
C GLY A 23 -6.26 13.33 2.25
N TYR A 24 -5.02 13.61 2.64
CA TYR A 24 -4.70 14.39 3.82
C TYR A 24 -4.27 15.83 3.50
N GLY A 25 -4.03 16.18 2.23
CA GLY A 25 -3.73 17.54 1.81
C GLY A 25 -2.38 18.08 2.31
N TYR A 26 -1.37 17.21 2.48
CA TYR A 26 0.00 17.58 2.81
C TYR A 26 0.98 16.98 1.80
N ASP A 27 2.19 17.55 1.70
CA ASP A 27 3.27 17.00 0.88
C ASP A 27 3.87 15.76 1.53
N TRP A 28 3.62 14.60 0.94
CA TRP A 28 4.14 13.33 1.41
C TRP A 28 5.63 13.22 1.07
N LYS A 29 6.45 12.93 2.09
CA LYS A 29 7.92 12.95 1.98
C LYS A 29 8.48 11.54 1.95
N ARG A 30 9.16 11.19 0.85
CA ARG A 30 9.80 9.88 0.68
C ARG A 30 10.89 9.65 1.72
N GLU A 31 11.60 10.70 2.09
CA GLU A 31 12.66 10.68 3.09
C GLU A 31 12.12 10.25 4.46
N GLU A 32 10.90 10.66 4.81
CA GLU A 32 10.24 10.25 6.06
C GLU A 32 9.88 8.78 6.04
N ALA A 33 9.27 8.30 4.95
CA ALA A 33 8.85 6.92 4.79
C ALA A 33 10.03 5.92 4.74
N ASN A 34 11.21 6.36 4.30
CA ASN A 34 12.42 5.54 4.22
C ASN A 34 13.18 5.45 5.56
N LYS A 35 12.74 6.15 6.61
CA LYS A 35 13.39 6.04 7.93
C LYS A 35 13.16 4.65 8.50
N ASN A 36 14.25 3.98 8.83
CA ASN A 36 14.18 2.70 9.53
C ASN A 36 13.77 2.92 10.98
N LEU A 37 12.81 2.12 11.44
CA LEU A 37 12.40 2.05 12.85
C LEU A 37 12.31 0.60 13.29
N LEU A 38 12.45 0.36 14.60
CA LEU A 38 12.07 -0.91 15.19
C LEU A 38 10.54 -1.03 15.12
N ARG A 39 10.03 -2.20 14.72
CA ARG A 39 8.60 -2.44 14.58
C ARG A 39 7.86 -2.01 15.85
N THR A 40 6.84 -1.18 15.69
CA THR A 40 6.03 -0.69 16.82
C THR A 40 4.81 -1.59 17.06
N HIS A 41 4.21 -2.09 15.98
CA HIS A 41 3.00 -2.92 16.04
C HIS A 41 3.05 -4.05 15.01
N ALA A 42 2.28 -5.12 15.25
CA ALA A 42 2.17 -6.25 14.32
C ALA A 42 1.45 -5.90 13.00
N THR A 43 0.68 -4.81 12.97
CA THR A 43 -0.04 -4.32 11.78
C THR A 43 0.88 -4.12 10.58
N ALA A 44 2.13 -3.70 10.78
CA ALA A 44 3.10 -3.57 9.69
C ALA A 44 3.33 -4.90 8.94
N VAL A 45 3.30 -6.03 9.66
CA VAL A 45 3.41 -7.37 9.08
C VAL A 45 2.11 -7.73 8.35
N SER A 46 0.96 -7.44 8.95
CA SER A 46 -0.35 -7.68 8.32
C SER A 46 -0.50 -6.92 7.00
N SER A 47 -0.12 -5.64 6.95
CA SER A 47 -0.14 -4.84 5.73
C SER A 47 0.74 -5.43 4.63
N ARG A 48 1.92 -5.97 4.99
CA ARG A 48 2.80 -6.68 4.03
C ARG A 48 2.14 -7.93 3.47
N MET A 49 1.43 -8.70 4.30
CA MET A 49 0.72 -9.90 3.85
C MET A 49 -0.45 -9.56 2.93
N LEU A 50 -1.26 -8.54 3.29
CA LEU A 50 -2.37 -8.07 2.45
C LEU A 50 -1.88 -7.60 1.08
N TYR A 51 -0.77 -6.86 1.04
CA TYR A 51 -0.16 -6.46 -0.22
C TYR A 51 0.23 -7.67 -1.07
N ALA A 52 0.89 -8.68 -0.48
CA ALA A 52 1.26 -9.90 -1.21
C ALA A 52 0.03 -10.66 -1.75
N LEU A 53 -1.04 -10.77 -0.96
CA LEU A 53 -2.29 -11.41 -1.38
C LEU A 53 -2.96 -10.66 -2.55
N ALA A 54 -3.00 -9.32 -2.48
CA ALA A 54 -3.54 -8.50 -3.56
C ALA A 54 -2.78 -8.72 -4.87
N GLN A 55 -1.44 -8.81 -4.81
CA GLN A 55 -0.65 -9.12 -5.99
C GLN A 55 -1.01 -10.49 -6.57
N VAL A 56 -1.09 -11.54 -5.74
CA VAL A 56 -1.47 -12.90 -6.18
C VAL A 56 -2.86 -12.94 -6.82
N GLN A 57 -3.85 -12.26 -6.24
CA GLN A 57 -5.22 -12.22 -6.76
C GLN A 57 -5.29 -11.49 -8.12
N MET A 58 -4.49 -10.44 -8.31
CA MET A 58 -4.42 -9.68 -9.56
C MET A 58 -3.79 -10.47 -10.71
N ILE A 59 -2.84 -11.38 -10.42
CA ILE A 59 -2.26 -12.30 -11.42
C ILE A 59 -3.15 -13.52 -11.69
N HIS A 60 -4.17 -13.78 -10.87
CA HIS A 60 -5.07 -14.93 -11.04
C HIS A 60 -6.54 -14.57 -10.75
N PRO A 61 -7.26 -13.93 -11.69
CA PRO A 61 -8.64 -13.48 -11.50
C PRO A 61 -9.68 -14.63 -11.37
N SER A 62 -9.29 -15.90 -11.39
CA SER A 62 -10.19 -17.03 -11.68
C SER A 62 -10.53 -17.99 -10.53
N PHE A 63 -10.18 -17.72 -9.26
CA PHE A 63 -10.59 -18.62 -8.15
C PHE A 63 -11.90 -18.21 -7.45
N LEU A 64 -12.84 -17.59 -8.16
CA LEU A 64 -14.23 -17.41 -7.71
C LEU A 64 -15.26 -17.77 -8.81
N CYS A 65 -15.01 -18.86 -9.53
CA CYS A 65 -16.06 -19.58 -10.24
C CYS A 65 -15.77 -21.08 -10.17
N ASN A 66 -16.23 -21.73 -9.09
CA ASN A 66 -16.81 -23.08 -9.06
C ASN A 66 -16.96 -23.56 -7.61
N SER A 67 -18.09 -23.23 -7.00
CA SER A 67 -18.97 -24.15 -6.25
C SER A 67 -20.32 -23.47 -6.08
#